data_AF-W9YD36-F1
#
_entry.id   AF-W9YD36-F1
#
_cell.length_a   1.000
_cell.length_b   1.000
_cell.length_c   1.000
_cell.angle_alpha   90.00
_cell.angle_beta   90.00
_cell.angle_gamma   90.00
#
_symmetry.space_group_name_H-M   'P 1'
#
loop_
_entity.id
_entity.type
_entity.pdbx_description
1 polymer ?
#
loop_
_entity_poly.entity_id
_entity_poly.type
_entity_poly.pdbx_seq_one_letter_code
_entity_poly.pdbx_strand_id
1 'polypeptide(L)'
;MHPKPMKSWIPNMFRMASSPLSNLNSRLSPGHLSRKLKSVDRYMPGNTLDVITLFHKPSIPASVRVLNQLKQASAQASETATEDQASDHTPQNTAVTRDPFELEVTEAPPTPDQLKSIFEYLGPGVAGELVKGAASQSDALRKVQENGDAFTRPVVVDWQRAKAVIGDKESEILKLLKAENDKA
;
A
#
# COMPACT_ATOMS: atom_id res chain seq x y z
N MET A 1 57.28 27.46 24.47
CA MET A 1 58.37 26.46 24.33
C MET A 1 58.18 25.64 23.06
N HIS A 2 59.28 25.05 22.56
CA HIS A 2 59.44 23.81 21.77
C HIS A 2 58.35 23.33 20.77
N PRO A 3 58.71 23.15 19.47
CA PRO A 3 57.84 22.56 18.44
C PRO A 3 58.32 21.20 17.86
N LYS A 4 57.41 20.47 17.18
CA LYS A 4 57.65 19.23 16.37
C LYS A 4 58.09 17.99 17.20
N PRO A 5 58.28 16.77 16.64
CA PRO A 5 58.07 16.25 15.27
C PRO A 5 57.22 14.93 15.27
N MET A 6 57.14 13.96 14.34
CA MET A 6 57.48 13.76 12.90
C MET A 6 56.80 12.45 12.36
N LYS A 7 56.75 12.27 11.01
CA LYS A 7 56.64 10.97 10.25
C LYS A 7 55.31 10.18 10.37
N SER A 8 54.59 9.67 9.35
CA SER A 8 54.80 9.24 7.94
C SER A 8 54.87 7.71 7.72
N TRP A 9 53.89 7.13 7.01
CA TRP A 9 54.14 6.07 6.00
C TRP A 9 52.96 5.94 5.02
N ILE A 10 53.18 5.32 3.85
CA ILE A 10 52.18 5.02 2.80
C ILE A 10 52.56 3.66 2.15
N PRO A 11 51.73 3.11 1.25
CA PRO A 11 50.88 1.94 1.49
C PRO A 11 51.63 0.60 1.37
N ASN A 12 51.00 -0.48 1.84
CA ASN A 12 51.44 -1.84 1.47
C ASN A 12 50.64 -2.36 0.27
N MET A 13 51.32 -3.02 -0.66
CA MET A 13 50.74 -3.59 -1.88
C MET A 13 50.18 -5.00 -1.59
N PHE A 14 49.07 -5.37 -2.24
CA PHE A 14 48.70 -6.78 -2.39
C PHE A 14 48.80 -7.24 -3.85
N ARG A 15 48.93 -8.55 -4.06
CA ARG A 15 49.75 -9.14 -5.11
C ARG A 15 48.96 -10.08 -6.04
N MET A 16 49.31 -10.07 -7.33
CA MET A 16 48.70 -10.92 -8.36
C MET A 16 49.08 -12.41 -8.23
N ALA A 17 48.07 -13.28 -8.35
CA ALA A 17 48.09 -14.64 -8.93
C ALA A 17 46.62 -14.97 -9.28
N SER A 18 46.18 -15.31 -10.49
CA SER A 18 46.67 -16.18 -11.58
C SER A 18 46.19 -17.64 -11.49
N SER A 19 45.16 -17.95 -12.30
CA SER A 19 44.91 -19.26 -12.94
C SER A 19 44.41 -20.41 -12.03
N PRO A 20 43.84 -21.51 -12.58
CA PRO A 20 43.69 -21.90 -14.00
C PRO A 20 42.24 -22.22 -14.45
N LEU A 21 42.10 -22.63 -15.71
CA LEU A 21 40.85 -23.12 -16.31
C LEU A 21 40.44 -24.50 -15.75
N SER A 22 39.14 -24.82 -15.80
CA SER A 22 38.69 -26.07 -16.48
C SER A 22 37.18 -26.21 -16.64
N ASN A 23 36.83 -27.04 -17.63
CA ASN A 23 35.63 -27.85 -17.81
C ASN A 23 34.57 -27.38 -18.84
N LEU A 24 34.88 -27.62 -20.12
CA LEU A 24 33.92 -27.58 -21.23
C LEU A 24 33.69 -28.99 -21.78
N ASN A 25 32.76 -29.75 -21.20
CA ASN A 25 32.27 -30.99 -21.81
C ASN A 25 30.85 -31.36 -21.35
N SER A 26 29.88 -31.24 -22.27
CA SER A 26 28.56 -31.88 -22.17
C SER A 26 27.90 -31.91 -23.55
N ARG A 27 27.91 -33.09 -24.17
CA ARG A 27 27.13 -33.35 -25.40
C ARG A 27 25.64 -33.28 -25.07
N LEU A 28 24.85 -32.65 -25.93
CA LEU A 28 23.39 -32.82 -25.96
C LEU A 28 22.97 -33.46 -27.28
N SER A 29 22.09 -34.47 -27.17
CA SER A 29 21.61 -35.28 -28.29
C SER A 29 20.40 -34.59 -28.97
N PRO A 30 20.17 -34.75 -30.28
CA PRO A 30 18.99 -34.20 -30.93
C PRO A 30 17.72 -34.97 -30.52
N GLY A 31 16.70 -34.28 -30.00
CA GLY A 31 15.49 -34.97 -29.55
C GLY A 31 14.28 -34.09 -29.20
N HIS A 32 13.24 -34.23 -30.02
CA HIS A 32 11.81 -34.08 -29.68
C HIS A 32 11.19 -32.68 -29.45
N LEU A 33 9.94 -32.58 -29.93
CA LEU A 33 8.92 -31.56 -29.62
C LEU A 33 9.24 -30.08 -29.93
N SER A 34 9.07 -29.72 -31.21
CA SER A 34 8.63 -28.36 -31.58
C SER A 34 7.18 -28.16 -31.11
N ARG A 35 7.00 -27.95 -29.81
CA ARG A 35 5.70 -27.74 -29.18
C ARG A 35 5.25 -26.33 -29.52
N LYS A 36 4.21 -26.21 -30.36
CA LYS A 36 3.77 -24.96 -30.96
C LYS A 36 3.46 -23.90 -29.90
N LEU A 37 4.36 -22.93 -29.74
CA LEU A 37 4.17 -21.75 -28.90
C LEU A 37 3.04 -20.91 -29.49
N LYS A 38 1.80 -21.22 -29.09
CA LYS A 38 0.81 -20.16 -28.92
C LYS A 38 1.38 -19.25 -27.84
N SER A 39 1.81 -18.06 -28.23
CA SER A 39 1.87 -16.94 -27.30
C SER A 39 0.44 -16.63 -26.90
N VAL A 40 -0.06 -17.37 -25.90
CA VAL A 40 -1.10 -16.83 -25.04
C VAL A 40 -0.43 -15.65 -24.38
N ASP A 41 -0.82 -14.46 -24.80
CA ASP A 41 -0.36 -13.23 -24.18
C ASP A 41 -0.79 -13.32 -22.72
N ARG A 42 0.20 -13.62 -21.87
CA ARG A 42 -0.04 -13.85 -20.46
C ARG A 42 -0.29 -12.46 -19.91
N TYR A 43 -1.56 -12.13 -19.73
CA TYR A 43 -2.00 -11.05 -18.87
C TYR A 43 -1.35 -11.27 -17.50
N MET A 44 -0.15 -10.73 -17.34
CA MET A 44 0.36 -10.34 -16.04
C MET A 44 -0.67 -9.32 -15.58
N PRO A 45 -1.40 -9.53 -14.47
CA PRO A 45 -2.13 -8.44 -13.87
C PRO A 45 -1.08 -7.39 -13.55
N GLY A 46 -1.09 -6.27 -14.28
CA GLY A 46 -0.27 -5.12 -13.91
C GLY A 46 -0.72 -4.75 -12.51
N ASN A 47 0.21 -4.73 -11.55
CA ASN A 47 -0.11 -4.57 -10.14
C ASN A 47 -0.80 -3.22 -9.92
N THR A 48 -2.13 -3.20 -9.96
CA THR A 48 -2.94 -2.05 -9.62
C THR A 48 -2.75 -1.81 -8.14
N LEU A 49 -2.09 -0.71 -7.79
CA LEU A 49 -1.90 -0.31 -6.41
C LEU A 49 -3.25 -0.32 -5.67
N ASP A 50 -3.24 -0.69 -4.39
CA ASP A 50 -4.46 -0.70 -3.59
C ASP A 50 -5.02 0.73 -3.53
N VAL A 51 -6.19 0.99 -4.12
CA VAL A 51 -6.78 2.33 -4.08
C VAL A 51 -7.53 2.50 -2.76
N ILE A 52 -7.06 3.45 -1.94
CA ILE A 52 -7.73 3.88 -0.70
C ILE A 52 -8.25 5.30 -0.91
N THR A 53 -9.57 5.47 -0.93
CA THR A 53 -10.21 6.79 -1.06
C THR A 53 -10.56 7.35 0.32
N LEU A 54 -10.02 8.52 0.63
CA LEU A 54 -10.40 9.34 1.78
C LEU A 54 -11.43 10.40 1.36
N PHE A 55 -12.65 10.27 1.88
CA PHE A 55 -13.64 11.34 1.83
C PHE A 55 -13.33 12.39 2.92
N HIS A 56 -12.71 13.49 2.48
CA HIS A 56 -12.15 14.55 3.30
C HIS A 56 -13.13 15.72 3.51
N LYS A 57 -12.92 16.51 4.57
CA LYS A 57 -13.38 17.90 4.64
C LYS A 57 -12.41 18.74 5.48
N PRO A 58 -11.79 19.81 4.95
CA PRO A 58 -10.75 20.56 5.66
C PRO A 58 -11.28 21.34 6.87
N SER A 59 -12.59 21.61 6.92
CA SER A 59 -13.25 22.21 8.10
C SER A 59 -13.40 21.25 9.30
N ILE A 60 -12.90 20.01 9.22
CA ILE A 60 -12.99 18.99 10.26
C ILE A 60 -11.57 18.58 10.69
N PRO A 61 -11.10 18.97 11.89
CA PRO A 61 -9.74 18.66 12.36
C PRO A 61 -9.40 17.17 12.36
N ALA A 62 -10.37 16.31 12.70
CA ALA A 62 -10.26 14.85 12.58
C ALA A 62 -9.91 14.40 11.16
N SER A 63 -10.53 15.00 10.14
CA SER A 63 -10.27 14.66 8.73
C SER A 63 -8.87 15.06 8.28
N VAL A 64 -8.32 16.16 8.81
CA VAL A 64 -6.92 16.57 8.56
C VAL A 64 -5.92 15.62 9.22
N ARG A 65 -6.23 15.07 10.40
CA ARG A 65 -5.38 14.04 11.05
C ARG A 65 -5.33 12.76 10.21
N VAL A 66 -6.49 12.22 9.82
CA VAL A 66 -6.57 11.00 9.00
C VAL A 66 -5.88 11.18 7.65
N LEU A 67 -6.04 12.35 7.01
CA LEU A 67 -5.33 12.72 5.77
C LEU A 67 -3.81 12.63 5.93
N ASN A 68 -3.26 13.13 7.04
CA ASN A 68 -1.81 13.10 7.29
C ASN A 68 -1.32 11.69 7.63
N GLN A 69 -2.09 10.92 8.40
CA GLN A 69 -1.76 9.52 8.73
C GLN A 69 -1.71 8.64 7.47
N LEU A 70 -2.73 8.72 6.60
CA LEU A 70 -2.77 7.95 5.37
C LEU A 70 -1.62 8.34 4.41
N LYS A 71 -1.27 9.63 4.31
CA LYS A 71 -0.12 10.10 3.51
C LYS A 71 1.23 9.59 4.03
N GLN A 72 1.39 9.52 5.34
CA GLN A 72 2.60 8.94 5.96
C GLN A 72 2.68 7.44 5.70
N ALA A 73 1.56 6.72 5.82
CA ALA A 73 1.50 5.30 5.56
C ALA A 73 1.72 4.93 4.08
N SER A 74 1.20 5.70 3.11
CA SER A 74 1.42 5.45 1.68
C SER A 74 2.89 5.68 1.27
N ALA A 75 3.55 6.65 1.89
CA ALA A 75 4.99 6.88 1.72
C ALA A 75 5.80 5.70 2.30
N GLN A 76 5.54 5.32 3.56
CA GLN A 76 6.24 4.21 4.22
C GLN A 76 6.08 2.88 3.48
N ALA A 77 4.87 2.54 3.03
CA ALA A 77 4.61 1.33 2.24
C ALA A 77 5.43 1.29 0.95
N SER A 78 5.58 2.44 0.29
CA SER A 78 6.40 2.60 -0.93
C SER A 78 7.89 2.46 -0.66
N GLU A 79 8.36 2.93 0.50
CA GLU A 79 9.77 2.80 0.91
C GLU A 79 10.11 1.35 1.26
N THR A 80 9.32 0.67 2.10
CA THR A 80 9.58 -0.73 2.52
C THR A 80 9.61 -1.72 1.36
N ALA A 81 8.78 -1.51 0.33
CA ALA A 81 8.76 -2.34 -0.88
C ALA A 81 10.09 -2.32 -1.67
N THR A 82 10.98 -1.36 -1.40
CA THR A 82 12.32 -1.27 -1.98
C THR A 82 13.37 -2.06 -1.18
N GLU A 83 13.14 -2.26 0.12
CA GLU A 83 14.09 -2.86 1.07
C GLU A 83 13.93 -4.39 1.18
N ASP A 84 12.68 -4.90 1.12
CA ASP A 84 12.35 -6.34 1.12
C ASP A 84 12.84 -7.11 -0.13
N GLN A 85 13.43 -6.43 -1.11
CA GLN A 85 14.11 -7.07 -2.25
C GLN A 85 15.59 -7.40 -1.98
N ALA A 86 16.15 -7.02 -0.83
CA ALA A 86 17.60 -6.91 -0.66
C ALA A 86 18.22 -7.67 0.54
N SER A 87 17.48 -8.12 1.55
CA SER A 87 18.09 -8.80 2.72
C SER A 87 17.18 -9.77 3.45
N ASP A 88 17.81 -10.78 4.03
CA ASP A 88 17.17 -11.85 4.80
C ASP A 88 17.05 -11.45 6.29
N HIS A 89 15.95 -11.84 6.93
CA HIS A 89 15.71 -11.83 8.39
C HIS A 89 15.77 -10.48 9.15
N THR A 90 14.61 -9.96 9.59
CA THR A 90 14.26 -9.75 11.03
C THR A 90 12.93 -8.98 11.17
N PRO A 91 11.84 -9.58 11.69
CA PRO A 91 10.55 -8.91 11.86
C PRO A 91 10.51 -8.06 13.14
N GLN A 92 11.29 -6.97 13.19
CA GLN A 92 11.26 -6.02 14.31
C GLN A 92 11.23 -4.55 13.87
N ASN A 93 10.24 -4.22 13.03
CA ASN A 93 9.69 -2.87 12.96
C ASN A 93 8.16 -2.95 13.01
N THR A 94 7.53 -2.19 13.91
CA THR A 94 6.07 -2.03 14.00
C THR A 94 5.52 -1.02 12.98
N ALA A 95 6.31 -0.69 11.96
CA ALA A 95 5.88 0.03 10.77
C ALA A 95 4.73 -0.68 10.04
N VAL A 96 4.00 0.09 9.23
CA VAL A 96 2.85 -0.36 8.45
C VAL A 96 3.31 -1.34 7.37
N THR A 97 3.32 -2.63 7.68
CA THR A 97 3.65 -3.71 6.75
C THR A 97 2.46 -3.93 5.80
N ARG A 98 2.36 -3.12 4.75
CA ARG A 98 1.38 -3.26 3.66
C ARG A 98 2.00 -2.85 2.35
N ASP A 99 1.53 -3.47 1.29
CA ASP A 99 1.85 -3.20 -0.10
C ASP A 99 1.64 -1.71 -0.47
N PRO A 100 2.42 -1.15 -1.41
CA PRO A 100 2.23 0.22 -1.88
C PRO A 100 0.79 0.47 -2.36
N PHE A 101 0.17 1.53 -1.83
CA PHE A 101 -1.24 1.85 -2.05
C PHE A 101 -1.41 3.30 -2.53
N GLU A 102 -2.38 3.53 -3.41
CA GLU A 102 -2.69 4.86 -3.95
C GLU A 102 -3.74 5.53 -3.06
N LEU A 103 -3.39 6.70 -2.50
CA LEU A 103 -4.27 7.49 -1.66
C LEU A 103 -5.02 8.55 -2.47
N GLU A 104 -6.26 8.24 -2.86
CA GLU A 104 -7.18 9.23 -3.40
C GLU A 104 -7.75 10.09 -2.26
N VAL A 105 -7.78 11.41 -2.44
CA VAL A 105 -8.34 12.34 -1.45
C VAL A 105 -9.41 13.19 -2.14
N THR A 106 -10.65 13.07 -1.70
CA THR A 106 -11.79 13.75 -2.33
C THR A 106 -12.61 14.56 -1.34
N GLU A 107 -12.96 15.79 -1.72
CA GLU A 107 -13.91 16.66 -1.00
C GLU A 107 -15.32 16.61 -1.61
N ALA A 108 -15.51 15.85 -2.70
CA ALA A 108 -16.85 15.56 -3.20
C ALA A 108 -17.61 14.62 -2.26
N PRO A 109 -18.96 14.62 -2.25
CA PRO A 109 -19.72 13.49 -1.73
C PRO A 109 -19.44 12.23 -2.58
N PRO A 110 -19.57 11.02 -2.01
CA PRO A 110 -19.49 9.79 -2.81
C PRO A 110 -20.59 9.74 -3.86
N THR A 111 -20.29 9.14 -5.01
CA THR A 111 -21.31 8.81 -6.00
C THR A 111 -22.32 7.78 -5.44
N PRO A 112 -23.55 7.70 -6.00
CA PRO A 112 -24.55 6.75 -5.50
C PRO A 112 -24.10 5.29 -5.49
N ASP A 113 -23.23 4.89 -6.41
CA ASP A 113 -22.72 3.52 -6.49
C ASP A 113 -21.57 3.26 -5.52
N GLN A 114 -20.64 4.22 -5.36
CA GLN A 114 -19.66 4.20 -4.26
C GLN A 114 -20.35 4.10 -2.90
N LEU A 115 -21.44 4.85 -2.68
CA LEU A 115 -22.17 4.82 -1.41
C LEU A 115 -22.83 3.46 -1.13
N LYS A 116 -23.30 2.74 -2.16
CA LYS A 116 -23.80 1.35 -2.01
C LYS A 116 -22.68 0.42 -1.56
N SER A 117 -21.53 0.44 -2.23
CA SER A 117 -20.41 -0.44 -1.88
C SER A 117 -19.85 -0.11 -0.49
N ILE A 118 -19.79 1.16 -0.08
CA ILE A 118 -19.45 1.53 1.30
C ILE A 118 -20.46 0.95 2.31
N PHE A 119 -21.76 0.94 1.99
CA PHE A 119 -22.77 0.27 2.82
C PHE A 119 -22.64 -1.26 2.84
N GLU A 120 -22.18 -1.89 1.77
CA GLU A 120 -21.89 -3.33 1.72
C GLU A 120 -20.67 -3.67 2.60
N TYR A 121 -19.61 -2.85 2.56
CA TYR A 121 -18.38 -3.04 3.34
C TYR A 121 -18.56 -2.80 4.86
N LEU A 122 -19.47 -1.90 5.23
CA LEU A 122 -19.78 -1.58 6.62
C LEU A 122 -20.90 -2.46 7.21
N GLY A 123 -21.72 -3.09 6.37
CA GLY A 123 -22.84 -3.92 6.77
C GLY A 123 -24.12 -3.17 7.18
N PRO A 124 -25.14 -3.90 7.67
CA PRO A 124 -26.44 -3.32 8.01
C PRO A 124 -26.40 -2.44 9.27
N GLY A 125 -27.33 -1.49 9.37
CA GLY A 125 -27.52 -0.63 10.55
C GLY A 125 -26.74 0.71 10.52
N VAL A 126 -25.65 0.80 9.76
CA VAL A 126 -24.78 1.99 9.72
C VAL A 126 -25.36 3.22 8.97
N ALA A 127 -26.59 3.12 8.45
CA ALA A 127 -27.23 4.16 7.62
C ALA A 127 -27.16 5.56 8.24
N GLY A 128 -27.53 5.68 9.53
CA GLY A 128 -27.52 6.93 10.27
C GLY A 128 -26.14 7.40 10.74
N GLU A 129 -25.14 6.51 10.78
CA GLU A 129 -23.75 6.85 11.10
C GLU A 129 -23.04 7.42 9.86
N LEU A 130 -23.24 6.79 8.69
CA LEU A 130 -22.65 7.22 7.42
C LEU A 130 -23.35 8.45 6.83
N VAL A 131 -24.68 8.57 7.00
CA VAL A 131 -25.47 9.70 6.49
C VAL A 131 -26.42 10.22 7.58
N LYS A 132 -26.23 11.48 7.96
CA LYS A 132 -26.88 12.08 9.13
C LYS A 132 -28.40 12.12 8.98
N GLY A 133 -29.08 11.46 9.91
CA GLY A 133 -30.54 11.37 9.92
C GLY A 133 -31.12 10.55 8.77
N ALA A 134 -30.38 9.59 8.23
CA ALA A 134 -30.91 8.56 7.34
C ALA A 134 -31.41 7.33 8.12
N ALA A 135 -32.62 6.86 7.81
CA ALA A 135 -33.23 5.69 8.42
C ALA A 135 -32.94 4.37 7.66
N SER A 136 -32.46 4.46 6.42
CA SER A 136 -32.15 3.31 5.56
C SER A 136 -31.09 3.67 4.50
N GLN A 137 -30.53 2.68 3.82
CA GLN A 137 -29.59 2.89 2.70
C GLN A 137 -30.24 3.71 1.56
N SER A 138 -31.50 3.45 1.22
CA SER A 138 -32.25 4.18 0.19
C SER A 138 -32.50 5.64 0.56
N ASP A 139 -32.79 5.89 1.85
CA ASP A 139 -32.97 7.23 2.41
C ASP A 139 -31.62 7.99 2.49
N ALA A 140 -30.53 7.29 2.83
CA ALA A 140 -29.17 7.81 2.80
C ALA A 140 -28.73 8.23 1.38
N LEU A 141 -28.98 7.38 0.38
CA LEU A 141 -28.70 7.68 -1.04
C LEU A 141 -29.39 8.98 -1.48
N ARG A 142 -30.68 9.12 -1.15
CA ARG A 142 -31.44 10.35 -1.42
C ARG A 142 -30.85 11.56 -0.69
N LYS A 143 -30.57 11.44 0.61
CA LYS A 143 -30.02 12.55 1.42
C LYS A 143 -28.65 13.01 0.93
N VAL A 144 -27.78 12.12 0.47
CA VAL A 144 -26.47 12.51 -0.11
C VAL A 144 -26.62 13.15 -1.49
N GLN A 145 -27.57 12.69 -2.31
CA GLN A 145 -27.87 13.29 -3.61
C GLN A 145 -28.54 14.66 -3.48
N GLU A 146 -29.43 14.84 -2.49
CA GLU A 146 -30.09 16.11 -2.15
C GLU A 146 -29.12 17.06 -1.41
N ASN A 147 -28.19 16.53 -0.60
CA ASN A 147 -27.20 17.30 0.17
C ASN A 147 -25.91 16.50 0.48
N GLY A 148 -24.82 16.80 -0.23
CA GLY A 148 -23.51 16.17 -0.02
C GLY A 148 -22.82 16.41 1.33
N ASP A 149 -23.35 17.32 2.17
CA ASP A 149 -22.92 17.55 3.56
C ASP A 149 -23.72 16.72 4.60
N ALA A 150 -24.75 15.98 4.17
CA ALA A 150 -25.39 14.96 5.01
C ALA A 150 -24.47 13.75 5.23
N PHE A 151 -23.53 13.49 4.32
CA PHE A 151 -22.52 12.45 4.44
C PHE A 151 -21.54 12.75 5.59
N THR A 152 -21.35 11.80 6.50
CA THR A 152 -20.37 11.89 7.60
C THR A 152 -18.95 11.86 7.05
N ARG A 153 -18.05 12.66 7.62
CA ARG A 153 -16.63 12.76 7.21
C ARG A 153 -15.73 12.97 8.44
N PRO A 154 -14.49 12.45 8.46
CA PRO A 154 -13.86 11.63 7.41
C PRO A 154 -14.50 10.25 7.26
N VAL A 155 -14.36 9.67 6.06
CA VAL A 155 -14.60 8.23 5.81
C VAL A 155 -13.44 7.72 4.96
N VAL A 156 -12.82 6.62 5.38
CA VAL A 156 -11.76 5.91 4.64
C VAL A 156 -12.38 4.68 3.98
N VAL A 157 -12.09 4.46 2.70
CA VAL A 157 -12.60 3.30 1.94
C VAL A 157 -11.46 2.61 1.22
N ASP A 158 -11.33 1.31 1.44
CA ASP A 158 -10.37 0.41 0.79
C ASP A 158 -11.13 -0.48 -0.19
N TRP A 159 -11.05 -0.16 -1.48
CA TRP A 159 -11.83 -0.83 -2.52
C TRP A 159 -11.32 -2.24 -2.83
N GLN A 160 -10.02 -2.52 -2.61
CA GLN A 160 -9.43 -3.85 -2.85
C GLN A 160 -9.73 -4.82 -1.71
N ARG A 161 -9.68 -4.36 -0.46
CA ARG A 161 -9.98 -5.20 0.72
C ARG A 161 -11.47 -5.21 1.07
N ALA A 162 -12.32 -4.45 0.37
CA ALA A 162 -13.76 -4.31 0.62
C ALA A 162 -14.05 -3.90 2.09
N LYS A 163 -13.26 -2.97 2.64
CA LYS A 163 -13.40 -2.47 4.01
C LYS A 163 -13.56 -0.94 3.99
N ALA A 164 -14.33 -0.40 4.94
CA ALA A 164 -14.46 1.04 5.14
C ALA A 164 -14.50 1.40 6.63
N VAL A 165 -14.10 2.63 6.96
CA VAL A 165 -14.05 3.16 8.33
C VAL A 165 -14.65 4.56 8.36
N ILE A 166 -15.65 4.76 9.22
CA ILE A 166 -16.24 6.07 9.50
C ILE A 166 -15.50 6.75 10.66
N GLY A 167 -15.14 8.02 10.48
CA GLY A 167 -14.50 8.87 11.49
C GLY A 167 -12.99 8.66 11.64
N ASP A 168 -12.40 9.31 12.63
CA ASP A 168 -10.99 9.18 13.03
C ASP A 168 -10.78 8.02 14.02
N LYS A 169 -11.41 6.86 13.73
CA LYS A 169 -11.24 5.62 14.50
C LYS A 169 -9.85 5.03 14.24
N GLU A 170 -8.83 5.62 14.86
CA GLU A 170 -7.41 5.30 14.65
C GLU A 170 -7.11 3.78 14.70
N SER A 171 -7.67 3.05 15.66
CA SER A 171 -7.53 1.59 15.75
C SER A 171 -8.05 0.82 14.52
N GLU A 172 -9.10 1.31 13.87
CA GLU A 172 -9.65 0.69 12.65
C GLU A 172 -8.87 1.14 11.40
N ILE A 173 -8.40 2.39 11.37
CA ILE A 173 -7.49 2.89 10.32
C ILE A 173 -6.18 2.11 10.36
N LEU A 174 -5.62 1.82 11.53
CA LEU A 174 -4.43 0.99 11.70
C LEU A 174 -4.68 -0.48 11.30
N LYS A 175 -5.91 -1.02 11.44
CA LYS A 175 -6.28 -2.34 10.89
C LYS A 175 -6.46 -2.34 9.36
N LEU A 176 -6.91 -1.25 8.75
CA LEU A 176 -6.89 -1.10 7.29
C LEU A 176 -5.44 -1.07 6.80
N LEU A 177 -4.61 -0.26 7.44
CA LEU A 177 -3.24 0.00 7.03
C LEU A 177 -2.33 -1.22 7.23
N LYS A 178 -2.41 -1.93 8.35
CA LYS A 178 -1.65 -3.17 8.56
C LYS A 178 -2.13 -4.26 7.58
N ALA A 179 -1.23 -5.01 6.95
CA ALA A 179 -1.63 -6.26 6.31
C ALA A 179 -2.02 -7.28 7.38
N GLU A 180 -3.28 -7.75 7.32
CA GLU A 180 -3.61 -9.09 7.77
C GLU A 180 -2.98 -10.06 6.77
N ASN A 181 -1.71 -10.40 7.02
CA ASN A 181 -0.90 -11.27 6.15
C ASN A 181 -1.27 -12.76 6.37
N ASP A 182 -2.56 -13.03 6.57
CA ASP A 182 -3.15 -14.35 6.81
C ASP A 182 -3.30 -15.13 5.50
N LYS A 183 -2.17 -15.27 4.80
CA LYS A 183 -1.93 -16.21 3.70
C LYS A 183 -1.33 -17.50 4.28
N ALA A 184 -2.19 -18.26 4.96
CA ALA A 184 -1.91 -19.65 5.37
C ALA A 184 -1.95 -20.61 4.18
#